data_AF-A0A955WKB4-F1
#
_entry.id   AF-A0A955WKB4-F1
#
_cell.length_a   1.000
_cell.length_b   1.000
_cell.length_c   1.000
_cell.angle_alpha   90.00
_cell.angle_beta   90.00
_cell.angle_gamma   90.00
#
_symmetry.space_group_name_H-M   'P 1'
#
loop_
_entity.id
_entity.type
_entity.pdbx_description
1 polymer ?
#
loop_
_entity_poly.entity_id
_entity_poly.type
_entity_poly.pdbx_seq_one_letter_code
_entity_poly.pdbx_strand_id
1 'polypeptide(L)'
;MHPTRPAVRLATLCGCLLAACLAPRAARAQKQPTVVVYALEADAALKAAAESATEHLIAALGRKVGAAVHGQRELQAMAKFAAERGAVACREDPAFLDRLDRLTNPAFTLTGKLAKLDGRLLATLKLIDASRSTVVRAGSIEIDNPKELNARLAEAAIALVDPTASGHPEAPRPIAGARVAVLELRTHEAEGVPAADLVAEALRSAGAQVITRDEVKALIGNLAALHALRGSDETRRLAQLGGQLDADLLVTGSVGRLGEMGYVHLKLVDAKETRIANRASISFAGDPSLLPAALRTAARQLFELPPGEPGRLRVLANVKDGRLRVGGDPRPYPLLPDETVLVLPPGKHQLSLSADGYAAAQTEVFVESDHENSVRLNLNQETRLGGLSPMALAAAMASMPPPVPLPAGAAPGLPMGPGLVLGALSLTPFPSGPSLARGGATTSTAPLAASPVVKVLDRNGRVIDDSSRPEAPAGERPQADAPDRPTRPQAKDPALNPDPQRIEASSDGGGGIDVWFWISAA
;
A
#
# COMPACT_ATOMS: atom_id res chain seq x y z
N MET A 1 45.21 -53.96 -7.59
CA MET A 1 46.61 -53.66 -7.25
C MET A 1 46.64 -52.49 -6.26
N HIS A 2 46.81 -52.80 -4.97
CA HIS A 2 47.25 -51.85 -3.94
C HIS A 2 48.76 -51.58 -4.11
N PRO A 3 49.29 -50.46 -3.60
CA PRO A 3 49.96 -50.51 -2.28
C PRO A 3 49.70 -49.23 -1.45
N THR A 4 49.18 -49.34 -0.22
CA THR A 4 49.87 -49.47 1.09
C THR A 4 50.00 -48.14 1.84
N ARG A 5 49.34 -48.10 2.99
CA ARG A 5 49.58 -47.18 4.12
C ARG A 5 51.01 -47.34 4.65
N PRO A 6 51.46 -46.40 5.50
CA PRO A 6 51.89 -46.86 6.82
C PRO A 6 51.26 -46.12 8.01
N ALA A 7 51.43 -46.79 9.13
CA ALA A 7 50.81 -46.69 10.43
C ALA A 7 51.43 -45.67 11.40
N VAL A 8 50.56 -45.13 12.27
CA VAL A 8 50.67 -45.03 13.76
C VAL A 8 51.72 -44.10 14.39
N ARG A 9 51.23 -43.19 15.25
CA ARG A 9 51.58 -42.96 16.68
C ARG A 9 50.59 -41.92 17.24
N LEU A 10 49.58 -42.30 18.02
CA LEU A 10 49.59 -42.47 19.48
C LEU A 10 50.50 -41.47 20.22
N ALA A 11 49.92 -40.36 20.69
CA ALA A 11 50.48 -39.53 21.75
C ALA A 11 49.33 -39.10 22.67
N THR A 12 49.28 -39.78 23.81
CA THR A 12 48.48 -39.52 24.99
C THR A 12 49.02 -38.30 25.75
N LEU A 13 48.13 -37.60 26.49
CA LEU A 13 48.42 -36.65 27.58
C LEU A 13 48.89 -35.23 27.20
N CYS A 14 47.93 -34.32 27.10
CA CYS A 14 48.04 -33.01 27.78
C CYS A 14 46.65 -32.56 28.20
N GLY A 15 46.19 -33.09 29.35
CA GLY A 15 45.12 -32.48 30.13
C GLY A 15 45.69 -31.33 30.95
N CYS A 16 44.81 -30.37 31.24
CA CYS A 16 44.97 -29.17 32.09
C CYS A 16 45.17 -27.83 31.33
N LEU A 17 44.27 -26.88 31.66
CA LEU A 17 44.31 -25.43 31.38
C LEU A 17 43.80 -24.90 30.01
N LEU A 18 42.52 -25.15 29.71
CA LEU A 18 41.72 -24.24 28.87
C LEU A 18 40.32 -24.00 29.46
N ALA A 19 40.27 -23.91 30.79
CA ALA A 19 39.17 -23.29 31.52
C ALA A 19 39.56 -21.85 31.85
N ALA A 20 38.62 -20.92 31.66
CA ALA A 20 38.68 -19.48 32.02
C ALA A 20 39.32 -18.51 31.00
N CYS A 21 38.66 -18.34 29.85
CA CYS A 21 38.54 -17.03 29.19
C CYS A 21 37.18 -16.90 28.46
N LEU A 22 36.10 -17.46 29.05
CA LEU A 22 34.73 -17.02 28.75
C LEU A 22 34.55 -15.66 29.44
N ALA A 23 35.14 -14.61 28.87
CA ALA A 23 34.75 -13.26 29.21
C ALA A 23 33.23 -13.19 29.01
N PRO A 24 32.44 -12.71 29.99
CA PRO A 24 31.03 -12.49 29.79
C PRO A 24 30.93 -11.58 28.58
N ARG A 25 30.35 -12.10 27.49
CA ARG A 25 30.06 -11.33 26.28
C ARG A 25 29.14 -10.23 26.79
N ALA A 26 29.72 -9.06 27.08
CA ALA A 26 29.00 -7.94 27.65
C ALA A 26 27.80 -7.74 26.74
N ALA A 27 26.62 -8.12 27.24
CA ALA A 27 25.39 -7.98 26.50
C ALA A 27 25.25 -6.48 26.28
N ARG A 28 25.68 -6.01 25.11
CA ARG A 28 25.46 -4.62 24.69
C ARG A 28 23.98 -4.42 24.88
N ALA A 29 23.61 -3.60 25.87
CA ALA A 29 22.25 -3.22 26.12
C ALA A 29 21.70 -2.73 24.79
N GLN A 30 20.91 -3.58 24.11
CA GLN A 30 20.29 -3.22 22.86
C GLN A 30 19.34 -2.10 23.22
N LYS A 31 19.71 -0.89 22.79
CA LYS A 31 18.88 0.29 22.97
C LYS A 31 17.53 -0.04 22.34
N GLN A 32 16.49 -0.04 23.16
CA GLN A 32 15.13 -0.32 22.70
C GLN A 32 14.79 0.66 21.57
N PRO A 33 14.23 0.20 20.45
CA PRO A 33 13.84 1.10 19.38
C PRO A 33 12.75 2.05 19.91
N THR A 34 12.89 3.34 19.61
CA THR A 34 11.86 4.33 19.91
C THR A 34 10.91 4.41 18.72
N VAL A 35 9.60 4.34 18.97
CA VAL A 35 8.54 4.43 17.95
C VAL A 35 7.62 5.61 18.27
N VAL A 36 7.45 6.51 17.32
CA VAL A 36 6.45 7.59 17.43
C VAL A 36 5.18 7.16 16.72
N VAL A 37 4.03 7.32 17.37
CA VAL A 37 2.71 7.03 16.80
C VAL A 37 1.93 8.34 16.62
N TYR A 38 1.65 8.69 15.37
CA TYR A 38 0.79 9.82 15.03
C TYR A 38 -0.69 9.43 15.06
N ALA A 39 -1.58 10.42 15.25
CA ALA A 39 -3.00 10.20 15.17
C ALA A 39 -3.40 9.64 13.80
N LEU A 40 -4.25 8.62 13.80
CA LEU A 40 -4.80 8.08 12.56
C LEU A 40 -5.69 9.13 11.89
N GLU A 41 -5.41 9.41 10.62
CA GLU A 41 -6.24 10.30 9.80
C GLU A 41 -7.59 9.63 9.53
N ALA A 42 -8.69 10.36 9.64
CA ALA A 42 -10.01 9.81 9.36
C ALA A 42 -11.00 10.90 8.96
N ASP A 43 -12.05 10.50 8.24
CA ASP A 43 -13.18 11.39 7.96
C ASP A 43 -13.88 11.80 9.25
N ALA A 44 -14.63 12.92 9.22
CA ALA A 44 -15.30 13.49 10.39
C ALA A 44 -16.16 12.46 11.15
N ALA A 45 -16.82 11.54 10.43
CA ALA A 45 -17.64 10.48 11.02
C ALA A 45 -16.84 9.40 11.77
N LEU A 46 -15.56 9.23 11.49
CA LEU A 46 -14.67 8.21 12.08
C LEU A 46 -13.62 8.81 13.01
N LYS A 47 -13.54 10.13 13.15
CA LYS A 47 -12.52 10.83 13.95
C LYS A 47 -12.40 10.30 15.38
N ALA A 48 -13.52 10.14 16.09
CA ALA A 48 -13.51 9.61 17.46
C ALA A 48 -13.00 8.16 17.54
N ALA A 49 -13.34 7.33 16.55
CA ALA A 49 -12.84 5.95 16.46
C ALA A 49 -11.33 5.92 16.17
N ALA A 50 -10.85 6.80 15.30
CA ALA A 50 -9.43 6.93 14.96
C ALA A 50 -8.58 7.41 16.15
N GLU A 51 -9.07 8.38 16.92
CA GLU A 51 -8.42 8.83 18.16
C GLU A 51 -8.35 7.70 19.20
N SER A 52 -9.47 7.02 19.46
CA SER A 52 -9.51 5.87 20.37
C SER A 52 -8.56 4.73 19.94
N ALA A 53 -8.54 4.43 18.64
CA ALA A 53 -7.65 3.43 18.08
C ALA A 53 -6.17 3.82 18.20
N THR A 54 -5.83 5.09 18.01
CA THR A 54 -4.46 5.61 18.18
C THR A 54 -3.94 5.37 19.61
N GLU A 55 -4.74 5.67 20.62
CA GLU A 55 -4.36 5.43 22.03
C GLU A 55 -4.18 3.93 22.32
N HIS A 56 -5.02 3.07 21.73
CA HIS A 56 -4.87 1.62 21.83
C HIS A 56 -3.59 1.12 21.14
N LEU A 57 -3.21 1.70 19.99
CA LEU A 57 -1.96 1.37 19.30
C LEU A 57 -0.74 1.69 20.16
N ILE A 58 -0.71 2.87 20.77
CA ILE A 58 0.38 3.30 21.67
C ILE A 58 0.53 2.30 22.83
N ALA A 59 -0.59 1.97 23.49
CA ALA A 59 -0.59 1.02 24.60
C ALA A 59 -0.21 -0.41 24.17
N ALA A 60 -0.63 -0.86 22.98
CA ALA A 60 -0.32 -2.19 22.48
C ALA A 60 1.17 -2.34 22.13
N LEU A 61 1.74 -1.37 21.42
CA LEU A 61 3.14 -1.38 21.01
C LEU A 61 4.09 -1.33 22.21
N GLY A 62 3.79 -0.47 23.19
CA GLY A 62 4.60 -0.36 24.41
C GLY A 62 4.66 -1.66 25.22
N ARG A 63 3.56 -2.44 25.23
CA ARG A 63 3.52 -3.73 25.95
C ARG A 63 4.16 -4.88 25.20
N LYS A 64 4.01 -4.95 23.88
CA LYS A 64 4.32 -6.16 23.09
C LYS A 64 5.69 -6.13 22.42
N VAL A 65 6.15 -4.96 21.99
CA VAL A 65 7.41 -4.83 21.24
C VAL A 65 8.58 -4.51 22.16
N GLY A 66 8.32 -4.06 23.39
CA GLY A 66 9.37 -3.54 24.28
C GLY A 66 10.06 -2.30 23.69
N ALA A 67 9.37 -1.58 22.80
CA ALA A 67 9.79 -0.31 22.25
C ALA A 67 9.39 0.84 23.18
N ALA A 68 10.20 1.90 23.22
CA ALA A 68 9.76 3.17 23.82
C ALA A 68 8.77 3.81 22.84
N VAL A 69 7.50 3.94 23.22
CA VAL A 69 6.45 4.45 22.33
C VAL A 69 6.00 5.83 22.78
N HIS A 70 6.06 6.81 21.88
CA HIS A 70 5.57 8.17 22.13
C HIS A 70 4.37 8.49 21.26
N GLY A 71 3.32 9.02 21.87
CA GLY A 71 2.13 9.49 21.14
C GLY A 71 2.25 10.95 20.70
N GLN A 72 1.50 11.34 19.67
CA GLN A 72 1.44 12.75 19.22
C GLN A 72 1.10 13.74 20.34
N ARG A 73 0.19 13.39 21.26
CA ARG A 73 -0.18 14.24 22.41
C ARG A 73 0.98 14.42 23.38
N GLU A 74 1.76 13.38 23.61
CA GLU A 74 2.97 13.45 24.45
C GLU A 74 4.03 14.33 23.79
N LEU A 75 4.25 14.18 22.48
CA LEU A 75 5.15 15.06 21.72
C LEU A 75 4.70 16.52 21.78
N GLN A 76 3.40 16.80 21.67
CA GLN A 76 2.83 18.15 21.83
C GLN A 76 2.98 18.70 23.26
N ALA A 77 2.95 17.86 24.28
CA ALA A 77 3.23 18.27 25.65
C ALA A 77 4.72 18.58 25.87
N MET A 78 5.61 17.72 25.36
CA MET A 78 7.07 17.93 25.40
C MET A 78 7.47 19.20 24.65
N ALA A 79 6.87 19.39 23.47
CA ALA A 79 6.93 20.59 22.66
C ALA A 79 6.60 21.86 23.44
N LYS A 80 5.41 21.89 24.04
CA LYS A 80 4.91 23.03 24.81
C LYS A 80 5.82 23.32 25.99
N PHE A 81 6.24 22.29 26.70
CA PHE A 81 7.16 22.42 27.82
C PHE A 81 8.56 22.95 27.41
N ALA A 82 9.09 22.50 26.27
CA ALA A 82 10.34 23.01 25.72
C ALA A 82 10.24 24.49 25.29
N ALA A 83 9.08 24.88 24.74
CA ALA A 83 8.76 26.27 24.42
C ALA A 83 8.75 27.15 25.68
N GLU A 84 8.05 26.72 26.73
CA GLU A 84 7.93 27.43 28.01
C GLU A 84 9.29 27.60 28.71
N ARG A 85 10.22 26.67 28.52
CA ARG A 85 11.59 26.76 29.05
C ARG A 85 12.53 27.63 28.22
N GLY A 86 12.06 28.26 27.14
CA GLY A 86 12.90 29.04 26.24
C GLY A 86 13.96 28.21 25.52
N ALA A 87 13.85 26.88 25.56
CA ALA A 87 14.80 25.98 24.91
C ALA A 87 14.58 25.93 23.38
N VAL A 88 13.38 26.30 22.92
CA VAL A 88 13.00 26.37 21.51
C VAL A 88 12.10 27.59 21.30
N ALA A 89 12.46 28.48 20.38
CA ALA A 89 11.59 29.57 19.97
C ALA A 89 10.42 29.00 19.14
N CYS A 90 9.31 28.69 19.79
CA CYS A 90 8.14 28.08 19.17
C CYS A 90 7.15 29.13 18.69
N ARG A 91 7.09 29.36 17.39
CA ARG A 91 5.87 29.80 16.70
C ARG A 91 5.55 28.75 15.67
N GLU A 92 4.29 28.32 15.61
CA GLU A 92 3.54 27.47 14.66
C GLU A 92 4.22 27.05 13.33
N ASP A 93 5.47 26.63 13.39
CA ASP A 93 6.32 26.33 12.25
C ASP A 93 6.29 24.81 12.05
N PRO A 94 5.91 24.30 10.87
CA PRO A 94 6.00 22.88 10.55
C PRO A 94 7.38 22.27 10.84
N ALA A 95 8.46 23.06 10.75
CA ALA A 95 9.82 22.63 11.11
C ALA A 95 10.00 22.37 12.62
N PHE A 96 8.97 22.58 13.42
CA PHE A 96 8.95 22.26 14.84
C PHE A 96 8.76 20.77 15.10
N LEU A 97 7.88 20.09 14.34
CA LEU A 97 7.70 18.64 14.45
C LEU A 97 9.00 17.92 14.05
N ASP A 98 9.67 18.38 12.99
CA ASP A 98 11.01 17.90 12.61
C ASP A 98 12.04 18.07 13.73
N ARG A 99 11.97 19.16 14.50
CA ARG A 99 12.87 19.40 15.65
C ARG A 99 12.54 18.50 16.84
N LEU A 100 11.27 18.22 17.09
CA LEU A 100 10.85 17.28 18.13
C LEU A 100 11.18 15.84 17.80
N ASP A 101 11.03 15.45 16.53
CA ASP A 101 11.44 14.14 16.06
C ASP A 101 12.97 13.98 16.25
N ARG A 102 13.76 15.04 16.10
CA ARG A 102 15.19 14.99 16.46
C ARG A 102 15.45 14.83 17.95
N LEU A 103 14.57 15.36 18.82
CA LEU A 103 14.71 15.25 20.28
C LEU A 103 14.36 13.85 20.78
N THR A 104 13.32 13.22 20.22
CA THR A 104 12.96 11.85 20.56
C THR A 104 13.84 10.82 19.84
N ASN A 105 14.50 11.23 18.74
CA ASN A 105 15.34 10.40 17.89
C ASN A 105 14.68 9.02 17.62
N PRO A 106 13.44 9.01 17.09
CA PRO A 106 12.73 7.78 16.87
C PRO A 106 13.49 6.93 15.86
N ALA A 107 13.50 5.62 16.06
CA ALA A 107 13.92 4.70 15.02
C ALA A 107 12.83 4.62 13.94
N PHE A 108 11.57 4.65 14.35
CA PHE A 108 10.43 4.54 13.45
C PHE A 108 9.29 5.47 13.80
N THR A 109 8.53 5.83 12.77
CA THR A 109 7.30 6.59 12.87
C THR A 109 6.15 5.75 12.30
N LEU A 110 5.12 5.51 13.09
CA LEU A 110 3.89 4.85 12.68
C LEU A 110 2.81 5.90 12.40
N THR A 111 2.33 5.92 11.16
CA THR A 111 1.18 6.75 10.74
C THR A 111 0.11 5.87 10.13
N GLY A 112 -1.09 6.41 9.93
CA GLY A 112 -2.13 5.66 9.24
C GLY A 112 -3.38 6.45 8.96
N LYS A 113 -4.27 5.83 8.19
CA LYS A 113 -5.59 6.35 7.83
C LYS A 113 -6.66 5.32 8.13
N LEU A 114 -7.79 5.76 8.65
CA LEU A 114 -9.00 4.97 8.87
C LEU A 114 -10.12 5.53 7.98
N ALA A 115 -10.66 4.70 7.10
CA ALA A 115 -11.73 5.05 6.17
C ALA A 115 -12.87 4.03 6.28
N LYS A 116 -14.05 4.41 5.78
CA LYS A 116 -15.18 3.48 5.59
C LYS A 116 -15.28 3.12 4.11
N LEU A 117 -15.32 1.83 3.79
CA LEU A 117 -15.45 1.29 2.44
C LEU A 117 -16.53 0.22 2.44
N ASP A 118 -17.62 0.44 1.70
CA ASP A 118 -18.75 -0.50 1.58
C ASP A 118 -19.31 -1.03 2.92
N GLY A 119 -19.44 -0.13 3.89
CA GLY A 119 -19.92 -0.48 5.23
C GLY A 119 -18.86 -1.07 6.17
N ARG A 120 -17.68 -1.41 5.65
CA ARG A 120 -16.53 -1.92 6.42
C ARG A 120 -15.57 -0.80 6.76
N LEU A 121 -14.75 -1.01 7.79
CA LEU A 121 -13.64 -0.10 8.09
C LEU A 121 -12.40 -0.59 7.37
N LEU A 122 -11.71 0.30 6.66
CA LEU A 122 -10.40 0.06 6.08
C LEU A 122 -9.39 0.89 6.86
N ALA A 123 -8.45 0.23 7.53
CA ALA A 123 -7.35 0.91 8.18
C ALA A 123 -6.04 0.63 7.44
N THR A 124 -5.30 1.67 7.08
CA THR A 124 -3.99 1.57 6.45
C THR A 124 -2.95 2.15 7.40
N LEU A 125 -1.95 1.36 7.75
CA LEU A 125 -0.84 1.74 8.61
C LEU A 125 0.45 1.76 7.80
N LYS A 126 1.32 2.73 8.09
CA LYS A 126 2.65 2.88 7.47
C LYS A 126 3.69 3.04 8.56
N LEU A 127 4.72 2.20 8.52
CA LEU A 127 5.92 2.35 9.33
C LEU A 127 7.01 3.02 8.48
N ILE A 128 7.45 4.18 8.93
CA ILE A 128 8.45 5.01 8.28
C ILE A 128 9.74 4.94 9.10
N ASP A 129 10.87 4.73 8.45
CA ASP A 129 12.19 4.89 9.07
C ASP A 129 12.45 6.38 9.23
N ALA A 130 12.52 6.86 10.46
CA ALA A 130 12.64 8.29 10.72
C ALA A 130 13.98 8.87 10.26
N SER A 131 15.04 8.05 10.18
CA SER A 131 16.37 8.50 9.74
C SER A 131 16.45 8.70 8.23
N ARG A 132 15.71 7.88 7.48
CA ARG A 132 15.70 7.89 6.01
C ARG A 132 14.48 8.59 5.41
N SER A 133 13.46 8.86 6.24
CA SER A 133 12.14 9.33 5.81
C SER A 133 11.51 8.42 4.74
N THR A 134 11.85 7.12 4.74
CA THR A 134 11.34 6.12 3.80
C THR A 134 10.34 5.20 4.48
N VAL A 135 9.23 4.89 3.81
CA VAL A 135 8.31 3.84 4.27
C VAL A 135 9.04 2.50 4.24
N VAL A 136 9.23 1.89 5.42
CA VAL A 136 9.86 0.57 5.56
C VAL A 136 8.84 -0.51 5.27
N ARG A 137 7.65 -0.36 5.86
CA ARG A 137 6.55 -1.32 5.75
C ARG A 137 5.23 -0.57 5.74
N ALA A 138 4.25 -1.13 5.04
CA ALA A 138 2.88 -0.65 5.07
C ALA A 138 1.95 -1.85 5.08
N GLY A 139 0.80 -1.70 5.71
CA GLY A 139 -0.22 -2.74 5.75
C GLY A 139 -1.60 -2.12 5.78
N SER A 140 -2.52 -2.72 5.05
CA SER A 140 -3.95 -2.39 5.15
C SER A 140 -4.70 -3.56 5.75
N ILE A 141 -5.72 -3.26 6.54
CA ILE A 141 -6.62 -4.22 7.14
C ILE A 141 -8.07 -3.79 6.90
N GLU A 142 -8.86 -4.70 6.36
CA GLU A 142 -10.31 -4.58 6.28
C GLU A 142 -10.90 -5.15 7.57
N ILE A 143 -11.82 -4.41 8.18
CA ILE A 143 -12.45 -4.72 9.46
C ILE A 143 -13.96 -4.67 9.25
N ASP A 144 -14.59 -5.85 9.26
CA ASP A 144 -16.04 -5.99 9.07
C ASP A 144 -16.83 -5.51 10.30
N ASN A 145 -16.27 -5.73 11.49
CA ASN A 145 -16.91 -5.43 12.77
C ASN A 145 -16.20 -4.26 13.47
N PRO A 146 -16.83 -3.08 13.64
CA PRO A 146 -16.21 -1.94 14.32
C PRO A 146 -15.71 -2.23 15.74
N LYS A 147 -16.27 -3.23 16.44
CA LYS A 147 -15.83 -3.63 17.78
C LYS A 147 -14.44 -4.28 17.78
N GLU A 148 -14.03 -4.86 16.66
CA GLU A 148 -12.72 -5.51 16.50
C GLU A 148 -11.62 -4.54 16.06
N LEU A 149 -11.97 -3.28 15.76
CA LEU A 149 -11.06 -2.27 15.23
C LEU A 149 -9.75 -2.17 16.00
N ASN A 150 -9.83 -1.98 17.31
CA ASN A 150 -8.63 -1.75 18.14
C ASN A 150 -7.74 -2.99 18.22
N ALA A 151 -8.32 -4.19 18.32
CA ALA A 151 -7.57 -5.44 18.40
C ALA A 151 -6.84 -5.73 17.09
N ARG A 152 -7.54 -5.59 15.96
CA ARG A 152 -6.99 -5.80 14.61
C ARG A 152 -5.91 -4.78 14.26
N LEU A 153 -6.12 -3.51 14.63
CA LEU A 153 -5.12 -2.46 14.45
C LEU A 153 -3.86 -2.71 15.28
N ALA A 154 -4.01 -3.11 16.54
CA ALA A 154 -2.88 -3.44 17.41
C ALA A 154 -2.05 -4.60 16.84
N GLU A 155 -2.71 -5.67 16.39
CA GLU A 155 -2.05 -6.81 15.73
C GLU A 155 -1.28 -6.37 14.48
N ALA A 156 -1.92 -5.57 13.62
CA ALA A 156 -1.28 -5.03 12.41
C ALA A 156 -0.08 -4.12 12.72
N ALA A 157 -0.20 -3.24 13.73
CA ALA A 157 0.89 -2.36 14.13
C ALA A 157 2.07 -3.13 14.73
N ILE A 158 1.81 -4.15 15.55
CA ILE A 158 2.86 -5.01 16.10
C ILE A 158 3.60 -5.72 14.96
N ALA A 159 2.87 -6.34 14.01
CA ALA A 159 3.48 -6.98 12.84
C ALA A 159 4.29 -6.00 11.98
N LEU A 160 3.86 -4.73 11.91
CA LEU A 160 4.58 -3.67 11.21
C LEU A 160 5.85 -3.23 11.94
N VAL A 161 5.92 -3.26 13.27
CA VAL A 161 7.14 -2.85 14.01
C VAL A 161 8.09 -4.02 14.21
N ASP A 162 7.56 -5.16 14.61
CA ASP A 162 8.31 -6.39 14.85
C ASP A 162 7.75 -7.52 13.96
N PRO A 163 8.39 -7.80 12.81
CA PRO A 163 7.93 -8.86 11.92
C PRO A 163 8.09 -10.24 12.57
N THR A 164 9.05 -10.39 13.50
CA THR A 164 9.29 -11.66 14.19
C THR A 164 8.21 -11.95 15.22
N ALA A 165 7.61 -10.92 15.83
CA ALA A 165 6.46 -11.06 16.73
C ALA A 165 5.21 -11.60 16.02
N SER A 166 5.07 -11.40 14.72
CA SER A 166 4.03 -12.06 13.91
C SER A 166 4.33 -13.52 13.58
N GLY A 167 5.46 -14.07 14.04
CA GLY A 167 5.89 -15.43 13.71
C GLY A 167 6.45 -15.59 12.30
N HIS A 168 6.75 -14.49 11.59
CA HIS A 168 7.27 -14.53 10.22
C HIS A 168 8.66 -13.89 10.13
N PRO A 169 9.68 -14.73 9.94
CA PRO A 169 10.48 -14.60 8.74
C PRO A 169 10.74 -15.99 8.16
N GLU A 170 9.78 -16.52 7.42
CA GLU A 170 10.15 -17.58 6.47
C GLU A 170 10.79 -16.89 5.28
N ALA A 171 11.95 -17.40 4.86
CA ALA A 171 12.63 -16.90 3.68
C ALA A 171 11.64 -16.85 2.50
N PRO A 172 11.70 -15.80 1.66
CA PRO A 172 10.82 -15.69 0.50
C PRO A 172 10.87 -17.01 -0.29
N ARG A 173 9.71 -17.64 -0.44
CA ARG A 173 9.63 -18.87 -1.21
C ARG A 173 9.96 -18.55 -2.66
N PRO A 174 10.83 -19.35 -3.31
CA PRO A 174 11.14 -19.15 -4.71
C PRO A 174 9.84 -19.27 -5.54
N ILE A 175 9.53 -18.23 -6.30
CA ILE A 175 8.34 -18.21 -7.18
C ILE A 175 8.56 -19.06 -8.43
N ALA A 176 9.81 -19.24 -8.86
CA ALA A 176 10.15 -19.92 -10.09
C ALA A 176 9.66 -21.37 -10.03
N GLY A 177 8.72 -21.72 -10.91
CA GLY A 177 8.08 -23.03 -10.96
C GLY A 177 6.95 -23.26 -9.95
N ALA A 178 6.68 -22.33 -9.03
CA ALA A 178 5.55 -22.43 -8.11
C ALA A 178 4.22 -22.32 -8.88
N ARG A 179 3.23 -23.13 -8.50
CA ARG A 179 1.87 -23.04 -9.05
C ARG A 179 1.08 -22.00 -8.27
N VAL A 180 0.75 -20.89 -8.93
CA VAL A 180 0.09 -19.75 -8.29
C VAL A 180 -1.28 -19.55 -8.90
N ALA A 181 -2.34 -19.65 -8.09
CA ALA A 181 -3.69 -19.31 -8.52
C ALA A 181 -3.99 -17.84 -8.21
N VAL A 182 -4.34 -17.06 -9.23
CA VAL A 182 -4.75 -15.66 -9.09
C VAL A 182 -6.27 -15.60 -9.07
N LEU A 183 -6.83 -15.29 -7.91
CA LEU A 183 -8.26 -15.16 -7.72
C LEU A 183 -8.76 -13.79 -8.21
N GLU A 184 -10.08 -13.65 -8.28
CA GLU A 184 -10.71 -12.37 -8.59
C GLU A 184 -10.34 -11.32 -7.52
N LEU A 185 -9.71 -10.24 -7.96
CA LEU A 185 -9.41 -9.08 -7.13
C LEU A 185 -10.69 -8.25 -7.00
N ARG A 186 -11.02 -7.85 -5.76
CA ARG A 186 -12.18 -6.99 -5.51
C ARG A 186 -11.90 -5.62 -6.09
N THR A 187 -12.80 -5.09 -6.91
CA THR A 187 -12.67 -3.75 -7.50
C THR A 187 -13.66 -2.80 -6.83
N HIS A 188 -13.16 -1.69 -6.26
CA HIS A 188 -13.98 -0.61 -5.70
C HIS A 188 -13.75 0.66 -6.52
N GLU A 189 -14.75 1.10 -7.30
CA GLU A 189 -14.65 2.29 -8.19
C GLU A 189 -13.52 2.22 -9.24
N ALA A 190 -13.04 1.02 -9.56
CA ALA A 190 -11.99 0.76 -10.56
C ALA A 190 -12.50 -0.19 -11.65
N GLU A 191 -13.65 0.14 -12.25
CA GLU A 191 -14.26 -0.67 -13.30
C GLU A 191 -13.42 -0.65 -14.59
N GLY A 192 -13.43 -1.77 -15.32
CA GLY A 192 -12.81 -1.87 -16.65
C GLY A 192 -11.33 -2.27 -16.68
N VAL A 193 -10.63 -2.28 -15.54
CA VAL A 193 -9.23 -2.74 -15.49
C VAL A 193 -9.19 -4.25 -15.18
N PRO A 194 -8.57 -5.10 -16.03
CA PRO A 194 -8.44 -6.53 -15.79
C PRO A 194 -7.36 -6.83 -14.75
N ALA A 195 -7.61 -6.42 -13.50
CA ALA A 195 -6.59 -6.38 -12.44
C ALA A 195 -5.98 -7.76 -12.14
N ALA A 196 -6.80 -8.81 -12.13
CA ALA A 196 -6.33 -10.19 -11.95
C ALA A 196 -5.40 -10.65 -13.08
N ASP A 197 -5.70 -10.26 -14.33
CA ASP A 197 -4.90 -10.66 -15.49
C ASP A 197 -3.54 -9.94 -15.52
N LEU A 198 -3.50 -8.67 -15.12
CA LEU A 198 -2.26 -7.90 -14.96
C LEU A 198 -1.35 -8.48 -13.87
N VAL A 199 -1.94 -8.92 -12.75
CA VAL A 199 -1.17 -9.64 -11.72
C VAL A 199 -0.69 -10.98 -12.26
N ALA A 200 -1.54 -11.75 -12.94
CA ALA A 200 -1.15 -13.02 -13.53
C ALA A 200 0.01 -12.88 -14.53
N GLU A 201 -0.03 -11.87 -15.39
CA GLU A 201 1.06 -11.55 -16.34
C GLU A 201 2.37 -11.24 -15.60
N ALA A 202 2.33 -10.40 -14.58
CA ALA A 202 3.50 -10.07 -13.77
C ALA A 202 4.13 -11.33 -13.14
N LEU A 203 3.31 -12.24 -12.63
CA LEU A 203 3.80 -13.48 -12.01
C LEU A 203 4.36 -14.48 -13.02
N ARG A 204 3.76 -14.58 -14.22
CA ARG A 204 4.34 -15.38 -15.32
C ARG A 204 5.70 -14.86 -15.74
N SER A 205 5.85 -13.54 -15.85
CA SER A 205 7.14 -12.91 -16.18
C SER A 205 8.23 -13.21 -15.14
N ALA A 206 7.83 -13.51 -13.90
CA ALA A 206 8.71 -13.92 -12.81
C ALA A 206 8.96 -15.44 -12.75
N GLY A 207 8.42 -16.22 -13.70
CA GLY A 207 8.63 -17.67 -13.80
C GLY A 207 7.63 -18.53 -13.02
N ALA A 208 6.53 -17.97 -12.52
CA ALA A 208 5.46 -18.76 -11.89
C ALA A 208 4.58 -19.48 -12.92
N GLN A 209 4.06 -20.65 -12.55
CA GLN A 209 2.99 -21.32 -13.29
C GLN A 209 1.65 -20.77 -12.81
N VAL A 210 1.07 -19.84 -13.58
CA VAL A 210 -0.11 -19.10 -13.12
C VAL A 210 -1.40 -19.73 -13.61
N ILE A 211 -2.29 -20.07 -12.65
CA ILE A 211 -3.70 -20.41 -12.89
C ILE A 211 -4.50 -19.10 -12.82
N THR A 212 -5.07 -18.69 -13.95
CA THR A 212 -5.83 -17.45 -14.12
C THR A 212 -7.22 -17.52 -13.50
N ARG A 213 -7.84 -16.35 -13.32
CA ARG A 213 -9.23 -16.24 -12.88
C ARG A 213 -10.18 -17.08 -13.74
N ASP A 214 -10.01 -17.06 -15.05
CA ASP A 214 -10.95 -17.71 -15.96
C ASP A 214 -10.77 -19.25 -15.94
N GLU A 215 -9.54 -19.73 -15.75
CA GLU A 215 -9.25 -21.15 -15.48
C GLU A 215 -9.83 -21.59 -14.13
N VAL A 216 -9.68 -20.78 -13.08
CA VAL A 216 -10.30 -21.04 -11.76
C VAL A 216 -11.82 -21.14 -11.89
N LYS A 217 -12.46 -20.24 -12.67
CA LYS A 217 -13.90 -20.29 -12.97
C LYS A 217 -14.28 -21.57 -13.70
N ALA A 218 -13.49 -21.99 -14.69
CA ALA A 218 -13.73 -23.22 -15.45
C ALA A 218 -13.60 -24.48 -14.57
N LEU A 219 -12.63 -24.52 -13.66
CA LEU A 219 -12.38 -25.67 -12.77
C LEU A 219 -13.44 -25.84 -11.68
N ILE A 220 -13.91 -24.74 -11.09
CA ILE A 220 -14.88 -24.79 -9.98
C ILE A 220 -16.32 -24.90 -10.50
N GLY A 221 -16.56 -24.59 -11.79
CA GLY A 221 -17.85 -24.73 -12.47
C GLY A 221 -18.96 -23.77 -11.99
N ASN A 222 -18.81 -23.16 -10.81
CA ASN A 222 -19.81 -22.25 -10.24
C ASN A 222 -19.17 -21.12 -9.41
N LEU A 223 -19.37 -19.87 -9.84
CA LEU A 223 -18.94 -18.66 -9.12
C LEU A 223 -19.57 -18.54 -7.72
N ALA A 224 -20.75 -19.16 -7.51
CA ALA A 224 -21.40 -19.19 -6.20
C ALA A 224 -20.51 -19.83 -5.12
N ALA A 225 -19.68 -20.82 -5.48
CA ALA A 225 -18.74 -21.44 -4.56
C ALA A 225 -17.64 -20.46 -4.11
N LEU A 226 -17.17 -19.57 -5.00
CA LEU A 226 -16.21 -18.51 -4.65
C LEU A 226 -16.84 -17.46 -3.72
N HIS A 227 -18.12 -17.12 -3.92
CA HIS A 227 -18.83 -16.21 -3.01
C HIS A 227 -19.06 -16.82 -1.64
N ALA A 228 -19.29 -18.13 -1.54
CA ALA A 228 -19.42 -18.86 -0.28
C ALA A 228 -18.12 -18.83 0.57
N LEU A 229 -16.97 -18.52 -0.04
CA LEU A 229 -15.71 -18.35 0.70
C LEU A 229 -15.68 -17.08 1.55
N ARG A 230 -16.61 -16.14 1.38
CA ARG A 230 -16.71 -14.93 2.22
C ARG A 230 -17.18 -15.28 3.64
N GLY A 231 -16.33 -15.11 4.64
CA GLY A 231 -16.65 -15.39 6.05
C GLY A 231 -15.48 -15.18 7.00
N SER A 232 -15.70 -15.44 8.30
CA SER A 232 -14.76 -15.15 9.39
C SER A 232 -13.41 -15.89 9.33
N ASP A 233 -13.33 -16.99 8.58
CA ASP A 233 -12.10 -17.76 8.37
C ASP A 233 -11.71 -17.79 6.88
N GLU A 234 -11.56 -16.60 6.30
CA GLU A 234 -11.18 -16.39 4.89
C GLU A 234 -9.90 -17.16 4.53
N THR A 235 -8.88 -17.14 5.38
CA THR A 235 -7.58 -17.78 5.11
C THR A 235 -7.69 -19.29 4.97
N ARG A 236 -8.41 -19.97 5.89
CA ARG A 236 -8.57 -21.43 5.83
C ARG A 236 -9.35 -21.88 4.60
N ARG A 237 -10.38 -21.12 4.24
CA ARG A 237 -11.20 -21.38 3.04
C ARG A 237 -10.41 -21.16 1.76
N LEU A 238 -9.59 -20.11 1.71
CA LEU A 238 -8.67 -19.87 0.59
C LEU A 238 -7.69 -21.03 0.46
N ALA A 239 -7.03 -21.44 1.54
CA ALA A 239 -6.10 -22.56 1.50
C ALA A 239 -6.76 -23.87 1.04
N GLN A 240 -7.98 -24.17 1.50
CA GLN A 240 -8.76 -25.30 1.00
C GLN A 240 -9.01 -25.22 -0.51
N LEU A 241 -9.35 -24.03 -1.03
CA LEU A 241 -9.50 -23.80 -2.46
C LEU A 241 -8.18 -24.04 -3.20
N GLY A 242 -7.04 -23.60 -2.64
CA GLY A 242 -5.71 -23.86 -3.21
C GLY A 242 -5.42 -25.35 -3.35
N GLY A 243 -5.78 -26.14 -2.33
CA GLY A 243 -5.68 -27.60 -2.40
C GLY A 243 -6.55 -28.21 -3.51
N GLN A 244 -7.74 -27.67 -3.78
CA GLN A 244 -8.61 -28.14 -4.87
C GLN A 244 -8.07 -27.75 -6.26
N LEU A 245 -7.40 -26.61 -6.37
CA LEU A 245 -6.79 -26.12 -7.60
C LEU A 245 -5.39 -26.70 -7.84
N ASP A 246 -4.87 -27.50 -6.90
CA ASP A 246 -3.49 -27.97 -6.87
C ASP A 246 -2.49 -26.79 -7.05
N ALA A 247 -2.78 -25.69 -6.35
CA ALA A 247 -1.96 -24.49 -6.32
C ALA A 247 -1.14 -24.47 -5.02
N ASP A 248 0.15 -24.16 -5.12
CA ASP A 248 1.01 -23.96 -3.95
C ASP A 248 0.67 -22.65 -3.25
N LEU A 249 0.36 -21.62 -4.04
CA LEU A 249 0.11 -20.27 -3.58
C LEU A 249 -1.16 -19.70 -4.21
N LEU A 250 -1.85 -18.84 -3.47
CA LEU A 250 -3.03 -18.11 -3.92
C LEU A 250 -2.82 -16.62 -3.77
N VAL A 251 -3.13 -15.87 -4.82
CA VAL A 251 -3.16 -14.41 -4.77
C VAL A 251 -4.61 -13.95 -4.74
N THR A 252 -4.93 -13.14 -3.73
CA THR A 252 -6.23 -12.47 -3.58
C THR A 252 -5.99 -11.02 -3.19
N GLY A 253 -7.00 -10.16 -3.31
CA GLY A 253 -6.81 -8.76 -2.97
C GLY A 253 -8.00 -7.87 -3.28
N SER A 254 -7.77 -6.59 -3.05
CA SER A 254 -8.67 -5.50 -3.40
C SER A 254 -7.89 -4.39 -4.11
N VAL A 255 -8.56 -3.76 -5.05
CA VAL A 255 -8.07 -2.66 -5.85
C VAL A 255 -9.18 -1.64 -5.89
N GLY A 256 -8.86 -0.37 -5.71
CA GLY A 256 -9.89 0.63 -5.81
C GLY A 256 -9.41 2.04 -5.67
N ARG A 257 -10.37 2.93 -5.51
CA ARG A 257 -10.14 4.35 -5.31
C ARG A 257 -10.83 4.84 -4.04
N LEU A 258 -10.21 5.81 -3.39
CA LEU A 258 -10.74 6.54 -2.24
C LEU A 258 -10.51 8.03 -2.48
N GLY A 259 -11.49 8.71 -3.07
CA GLY A 259 -11.35 10.08 -3.57
C GLY A 259 -10.37 10.14 -4.74
N GLU A 260 -9.29 10.91 -4.60
CA GLU A 260 -8.22 11.03 -5.62
C GLU A 260 -7.08 10.02 -5.44
N MET A 261 -7.19 9.16 -4.41
CA MET A 261 -6.16 8.18 -4.07
C MET A 261 -6.56 6.79 -4.57
N GLY A 262 -5.77 6.22 -5.48
CA GLY A 262 -5.84 4.80 -5.82
C GLY A 262 -5.14 3.93 -4.78
N TYR A 263 -5.61 2.70 -4.60
CA TYR A 263 -4.96 1.69 -3.78
C TYR A 263 -5.02 0.30 -4.40
N VAL A 264 -3.98 -0.48 -4.14
CA VAL A 264 -3.83 -1.88 -4.50
C VAL A 264 -3.39 -2.62 -3.24
N HIS A 265 -4.17 -3.61 -2.82
CA HIS A 265 -3.89 -4.46 -1.68
C HIS A 265 -3.92 -5.92 -2.11
N LEU A 266 -2.76 -6.58 -2.15
CA LEU A 266 -2.63 -7.98 -2.48
C LEU A 266 -2.23 -8.79 -1.25
N LYS A 267 -2.78 -10.00 -1.13
CA LYS A 267 -2.43 -11.01 -0.14
C LYS A 267 -1.98 -12.27 -0.87
N LEU A 268 -0.90 -12.86 -0.40
CA LEU A 268 -0.39 -14.16 -0.84
C LEU A 268 -0.69 -15.17 0.26
N VAL A 269 -1.45 -16.20 -0.06
CA VAL A 269 -1.82 -17.29 0.86
C VAL A 269 -1.09 -18.54 0.45
N ASP A 270 -0.46 -19.19 1.43
CA ASP A 270 0.11 -20.52 1.29
C ASP A 270 -0.99 -21.55 1.47
N ALA A 271 -1.27 -22.31 0.40
CA ALA A 271 -2.33 -23.30 0.41
C ALA A 271 -2.01 -24.52 1.30
N LYS A 272 -0.73 -24.89 1.42
CA LYS A 272 -0.29 -26.05 2.20
C LYS A 272 -0.27 -25.74 3.69
N GLU A 273 0.21 -24.55 4.04
CA GLU A 273 0.38 -24.15 5.44
C GLU A 273 -0.82 -23.39 6.00
N THR A 274 -1.82 -23.12 5.18
CA THR A 274 -3.08 -22.48 5.60
C THR A 274 -2.85 -21.10 6.23
N ARG A 275 -1.86 -20.35 5.74
CA ARG A 275 -1.46 -19.05 6.31
C ARG A 275 -1.18 -18.01 5.23
N ILE A 276 -1.11 -16.75 5.65
CA ILE A 276 -0.72 -15.66 4.76
C ILE A 276 0.81 -15.64 4.69
N ALA A 277 1.36 -15.90 3.51
CA ALA A 277 2.79 -15.88 3.24
C ALA A 277 3.33 -14.45 3.12
N ASN A 278 2.62 -13.58 2.39
CA ASN A 278 3.02 -12.18 2.23
C ASN A 278 1.83 -11.26 1.94
N ARG A 279 2.05 -9.94 2.05
CA ARG A 279 1.10 -8.89 1.67
C ARG A 279 1.83 -7.74 0.99
N ALA A 280 1.19 -7.16 -0.02
CA ALA A 280 1.69 -5.95 -0.69
C ALA A 280 0.58 -4.91 -0.72
N SER A 281 0.91 -3.68 -0.30
CA SER A 281 -0.03 -2.56 -0.25
C SER A 281 0.59 -1.34 -0.91
N ILE A 282 0.01 -0.88 -2.01
CA ILE A 282 0.45 0.31 -2.73
C ILE A 282 -0.70 1.30 -2.77
N SER A 283 -0.42 2.55 -2.41
CA SER A 283 -1.31 3.67 -2.68
C SER A 283 -0.64 4.68 -3.59
N PHE A 284 -1.42 5.32 -4.44
CA PHE A 284 -0.96 6.32 -5.39
C PHE A 284 -1.98 7.44 -5.53
N ALA A 285 -1.51 8.66 -5.73
CA ALA A 285 -2.37 9.79 -6.05
C ALA A 285 -2.49 9.97 -7.57
N GLY A 286 -3.68 10.36 -8.06
CA GLY A 286 -3.85 10.87 -9.42
C GLY A 286 -4.59 9.95 -10.38
N ASP A 287 -4.11 9.89 -11.63
CA ASP A 287 -4.82 9.28 -12.76
C ASP A 287 -4.97 7.76 -12.59
N PRO A 288 -6.20 7.20 -12.76
CA PRO A 288 -6.43 5.75 -12.84
C PRO A 288 -5.56 5.01 -13.86
N SER A 289 -5.01 5.69 -14.87
CA SER A 289 -4.04 5.13 -15.82
C SER A 289 -2.76 4.59 -15.16
N LEU A 290 -2.45 5.01 -13.93
CA LEU A 290 -1.32 4.50 -13.14
C LEU A 290 -1.61 3.13 -12.51
N LEU A 291 -2.87 2.68 -12.48
CA LEU A 291 -3.27 1.46 -11.79
C LEU A 291 -2.55 0.18 -12.32
N PRO A 292 -2.39 -0.04 -13.64
CA PRO A 292 -1.65 -1.19 -14.14
C PRO A 292 -0.20 -1.26 -13.64
N ALA A 293 0.50 -0.13 -13.61
CA ALA A 293 1.87 -0.05 -13.12
C ALA A 293 1.94 -0.30 -11.60
N ALA A 294 0.97 0.23 -10.84
CA ALA A 294 0.84 -0.02 -9.42
C ALA A 294 0.58 -1.52 -9.12
N LEU A 295 -0.28 -2.18 -9.91
CA LEU A 295 -0.56 -3.63 -9.79
C LEU A 295 0.68 -4.48 -10.03
N ARG A 296 1.43 -4.20 -11.11
CA ARG A 296 2.68 -4.90 -11.41
C ARG A 296 3.71 -4.69 -10.30
N THR A 297 3.83 -3.46 -9.79
CA THR A 297 4.71 -3.15 -8.65
C THR A 297 4.28 -3.90 -7.39
N ALA A 298 2.98 -3.96 -7.10
CA ALA A 298 2.45 -4.68 -5.94
C ALA A 298 2.70 -6.19 -6.05
N ALA A 299 2.51 -6.77 -7.24
CA ALA A 299 2.82 -8.17 -7.49
C ALA A 299 4.30 -8.48 -7.26
N ARG A 300 5.23 -7.61 -7.71
CA ARG A 300 6.67 -7.80 -7.43
C ARG A 300 6.98 -7.73 -5.94
N GLN A 301 6.41 -6.77 -5.22
CA GLN A 301 6.56 -6.67 -3.76
C GLN A 301 5.99 -7.89 -3.04
N LEU A 302 4.86 -8.41 -3.51
CA LEU A 302 4.19 -9.56 -2.91
C LEU A 302 5.05 -10.83 -2.91
N PHE A 303 5.95 -10.97 -3.88
CA PHE A 303 6.86 -12.11 -4.00
C PHE A 303 8.31 -11.76 -3.69
N GLU A 304 8.56 -10.56 -3.14
CA GLU A 304 9.90 -10.04 -2.83
C GLU A 304 10.88 -10.19 -4.00
N LEU A 305 10.37 -9.99 -5.23
CA LEU A 305 11.18 -10.13 -6.42
C LEU A 305 12.26 -9.05 -6.41
N PRO A 306 13.50 -9.38 -6.85
CA PRO A 306 14.54 -8.37 -6.97
C PRO A 306 14.05 -7.22 -7.85
N PRO A 307 14.55 -5.99 -7.63
CA PRO A 307 14.27 -4.89 -8.55
C PRO A 307 14.68 -5.33 -9.96
N GLY A 308 13.79 -5.13 -10.92
CA GLY A 308 14.07 -5.43 -12.31
C GLY A 308 15.10 -4.47 -12.89
N GLU A 309 15.38 -4.62 -14.18
CA GLU A 309 16.21 -3.67 -14.91
C GLU A 309 15.66 -2.24 -14.76
N PRO A 310 16.54 -1.23 -14.56
CA PRO A 310 16.11 0.15 -14.45
C PRO A 310 15.23 0.58 -15.63
N GLY A 311 14.11 1.22 -15.33
CA GLY A 311 13.26 1.85 -16.34
C GLY A 311 13.76 3.23 -16.73
N ARG A 312 13.18 3.77 -17.79
CA ARG A 312 13.43 5.14 -18.26
C ARG A 312 12.23 6.01 -17.93
N LEU A 313 12.48 7.19 -17.39
CA LEU A 313 11.45 8.17 -17.07
C LEU A 313 11.74 9.46 -17.83
N ARG A 314 10.89 9.73 -18.83
CA ARG A 314 10.85 10.97 -19.58
C ARG A 314 10.06 12.03 -18.81
N VAL A 315 10.74 13.05 -18.29
CA VAL A 315 10.09 14.16 -17.59
C VAL A 315 9.95 15.35 -18.54
N LEU A 316 8.72 15.77 -18.78
CA LEU A 316 8.33 16.93 -19.59
C LEU A 316 7.87 18.05 -18.66
N ALA A 317 8.35 19.28 -18.83
CA ALA A 317 7.95 20.42 -18.03
C ALA A 317 7.61 21.64 -18.88
N ASN A 318 6.75 22.53 -18.38
CA ASN A 318 6.39 23.78 -19.06
C ASN A 318 7.34 24.96 -18.74
N VAL A 319 8.42 24.72 -18.00
CA VAL A 319 9.41 25.72 -17.59
C VAL A 319 10.80 25.33 -18.08
N LYS A 320 11.58 26.32 -18.56
CA LYS A 320 12.94 26.10 -19.08
C LYS A 320 13.98 25.88 -17.99
N ASP A 321 13.77 26.50 -16.83
CA ASP A 321 14.68 26.49 -15.67
C ASP A 321 13.91 26.06 -14.42
N GLY A 322 14.48 25.15 -13.63
CA GLY A 322 13.85 24.59 -12.44
C GLY A 322 14.79 23.67 -11.66
N ARG A 323 14.33 23.14 -10.52
CA ARG A 323 15.04 22.15 -9.71
C ARG A 323 14.18 20.90 -9.62
N LEU A 324 14.58 19.86 -10.33
CA LEU A 324 13.95 18.54 -10.27
C LEU A 324 14.55 17.74 -9.10
N ARG A 325 13.70 17.14 -8.26
CA ARG A 325 14.10 16.18 -7.23
C ARG A 325 13.35 14.87 -7.44
N VAL A 326 14.05 13.76 -7.23
CA VAL A 326 13.48 12.41 -7.32
C VAL A 326 13.70 11.72 -5.99
N GLY A 327 12.62 11.42 -5.27
CA GLY A 327 12.73 10.85 -3.91
C GLY A 327 13.46 11.77 -2.92
N GLY A 328 13.43 13.09 -3.15
CA GLY A 328 14.17 14.09 -2.36
C GLY A 328 15.59 14.37 -2.86
N ASP A 329 16.18 13.48 -3.66
CA ASP A 329 17.51 13.67 -4.22
C ASP A 329 17.47 14.71 -5.35
N PRO A 330 18.24 15.82 -5.24
CA PRO A 330 18.31 16.81 -6.30
C PRO A 330 18.96 16.19 -7.53
N ARG A 331 18.32 16.37 -8.68
CA ARG A 331 18.88 16.01 -9.98
C ARG A 331 19.33 17.30 -10.69
N PRO A 332 20.50 17.30 -11.35
CA PRO A 332 20.97 18.48 -12.07
C PRO A 332 19.97 18.84 -13.18
N TYR A 333 19.64 20.13 -13.24
CA TYR A 333 18.81 20.81 -14.23
C TYR A 333 19.61 22.08 -14.60
N PRO A 334 19.76 22.51 -15.87
CA PRO A 334 18.79 22.44 -16.95
C PRO A 334 18.91 21.18 -17.78
N LEU A 335 17.79 20.49 -17.90
CA LEU A 335 17.66 19.49 -18.93
C LEU A 335 17.38 20.28 -20.20
N LEU A 336 18.20 20.04 -21.23
CA LEU A 336 18.07 20.63 -22.56
C LEU A 336 16.58 20.77 -22.93
N PRO A 337 16.18 21.84 -23.65
CA PRO A 337 14.80 22.32 -23.72
C PRO A 337 13.73 21.31 -24.17
N ASP A 338 14.10 20.10 -24.57
CA ASP A 338 13.18 19.15 -25.17
C ASP A 338 12.99 17.81 -24.43
N GLU A 339 13.84 17.34 -23.51
CA GLU A 339 13.54 16.09 -22.76
C GLU A 339 14.55 15.73 -21.67
N THR A 340 14.05 15.39 -20.48
CA THR A 340 14.84 14.70 -19.45
C THR A 340 14.55 13.22 -19.48
N VAL A 341 15.55 12.37 -19.74
CA VAL A 341 15.41 10.93 -19.52
C VAL A 341 16.20 10.52 -18.29
N LEU A 342 15.49 10.13 -17.24
CA LEU A 342 16.07 9.59 -16.02
C LEU A 342 16.08 8.06 -16.09
N VAL A 343 17.19 7.44 -15.69
CA VAL A 343 17.25 5.99 -15.47
C VAL A 343 17.01 5.74 -13.99
N LEU A 344 15.90 5.07 -13.66
CA LEU A 344 15.46 4.86 -12.28
C LEU A 344 15.15 3.38 -12.05
N PRO A 345 15.41 2.83 -10.84
CA PRO A 345 15.00 1.47 -10.52
C PRO A 345 13.47 1.34 -10.62
N PRO A 346 12.93 0.17 -10.97
CA PRO A 346 11.49 0.01 -11.09
C PRO A 346 10.79 0.20 -9.74
N GLY A 347 9.61 0.80 -9.77
CA GLY A 347 8.79 1.07 -8.59
C GLY A 347 8.25 2.49 -8.54
N LYS A 348 7.75 2.87 -7.35
CA LYS A 348 7.16 4.17 -7.09
C LYS A 348 8.24 5.21 -6.81
N HIS A 349 8.18 6.34 -7.52
CA HIS A 349 9.05 7.49 -7.32
C HIS A 349 8.22 8.75 -7.10
N GLN A 350 8.70 9.62 -6.21
CA GLN A 350 8.11 10.95 -6.02
C GLN A 350 8.95 11.97 -6.79
N LEU A 351 8.33 12.67 -7.73
CA LEU A 351 8.96 13.77 -8.46
C LEU A 351 8.50 15.09 -7.84
N SER A 352 9.43 16.00 -7.60
CA SER A 352 9.10 17.39 -7.31
C SER A 352 9.90 18.32 -8.20
N LEU A 353 9.21 19.33 -8.74
CA LEU A 353 9.79 20.34 -9.61
C LEU A 353 9.42 21.71 -9.08
N SER A 354 10.44 22.52 -8.79
CA SER A 354 10.28 23.92 -8.38
C SER A 354 11.00 24.84 -9.36
N ALA A 355 10.41 26.00 -9.65
CA ALA A 355 11.01 27.02 -10.51
C ALA A 355 10.68 28.41 -9.97
N ASP A 356 11.55 29.39 -10.25
CA ASP A 356 11.37 30.75 -9.75
C ASP A 356 10.14 31.41 -10.40
N GLY A 357 9.21 31.91 -9.57
CA GLY A 357 7.95 32.51 -10.03
C GLY A 357 6.82 31.50 -10.27
N TYR A 358 7.03 30.23 -9.95
CA TYR A 358 6.04 29.16 -10.09
C TYR A 358 5.81 28.44 -8.77
N ALA A 359 4.58 27.98 -8.57
CA ALA A 359 4.26 27.09 -7.45
C ALA A 359 4.94 25.73 -7.69
N ALA A 360 5.56 25.18 -6.67
CA ALA A 360 6.20 23.86 -6.77
C ALA A 360 5.15 22.79 -7.11
N ALA A 361 5.47 21.94 -8.07
CA ALA A 361 4.64 20.80 -8.45
C ALA A 361 5.25 19.52 -7.87
N GLN A 362 4.39 18.62 -7.38
CA GLN A 362 4.78 17.31 -6.90
C GLN A 362 3.84 16.26 -7.50
N THR A 363 4.42 15.16 -7.98
CA THR A 363 3.63 14.04 -8.52
C THR A 363 4.30 12.71 -8.18
N GLU A 364 3.51 11.65 -8.19
CA GLU A 364 3.99 10.29 -8.02
C GLU A 364 3.99 9.60 -9.39
N VAL A 365 5.07 8.87 -9.68
CA VAL A 365 5.20 8.10 -10.92
C VAL A 365 5.61 6.67 -10.60
N PHE A 366 5.13 5.73 -11.41
CA PHE A 366 5.63 4.37 -11.42
C PHE A 366 6.58 4.20 -12.59
N VAL A 367 7.79 3.74 -12.29
CA VAL A 367 8.78 3.35 -13.29
C VAL A 367 8.70 1.85 -13.46
N GLU A 368 8.38 1.41 -14.66
CA GLU A 368 8.33 -0.01 -15.01
C GLU A 368 9.70 -0.50 -15.49
N SER A 369 9.99 -1.79 -15.26
CA SER A 369 11.26 -2.40 -15.67
C SER A 369 11.39 -2.39 -17.19
N ASP A 370 12.51 -1.91 -17.71
CA ASP A 370 12.80 -1.87 -19.16
C ASP A 370 11.75 -1.13 -20.02
N HIS A 371 10.96 -0.24 -19.40
CA HIS A 371 9.96 0.58 -20.10
C HIS A 371 10.29 2.05 -19.95
N GLU A 372 9.97 2.82 -21.00
CA GLU A 372 10.04 4.28 -20.97
C GLU A 372 8.67 4.87 -20.62
N ASN A 373 8.59 5.51 -19.46
CA ASN A 373 7.40 6.19 -18.98
C ASN A 373 7.55 7.70 -19.19
N SER A 374 6.50 8.39 -19.61
CA SER A 374 6.51 9.86 -19.76
C SER A 374 5.60 10.52 -18.74
N VAL A 375 6.12 11.52 -18.02
CA VAL A 375 5.34 12.34 -17.07
C VAL A 375 5.48 13.81 -17.43
N ARG A 376 4.34 14.50 -17.46
CA ARG A 376 4.28 15.94 -17.68
C ARG A 376 4.03 16.68 -16.37
N LEU A 377 4.97 17.53 -15.98
CA LEU A 377 4.88 18.42 -14.83
C LEU A 377 4.52 19.83 -15.32
N ASN A 378 3.28 20.24 -15.06
CA ASN A 378 2.84 21.60 -15.33
C ASN A 378 2.93 22.41 -14.03
N LEU A 379 3.83 23.39 -13.98
CA LEU A 379 3.85 24.34 -12.89
C LEU A 379 2.91 25.50 -13.19
N ASN A 380 2.12 25.89 -12.19
CA ASN A 380 1.28 27.08 -12.25
C ASN A 380 2.10 28.30 -11.84
N GLN A 381 2.02 29.39 -12.62
CA GLN A 381 2.61 30.66 -12.19
C GLN A 381 1.93 31.08 -10.88
N GLU A 382 2.74 31.43 -9.88
CA GLU A 382 2.18 32.07 -8.68
C GLU A 382 1.64 33.41 -9.14
N THR A 383 0.31 33.53 -9.21
CA THR A 383 -0.35 34.82 -9.40
C THR A 383 0.01 35.68 -8.20
N ARG A 384 1.09 36.45 -8.33
CA ARG A 384 1.47 37.46 -7.35
C ARG A 384 0.39 38.53 -7.38
N LEU A 385 -0.64 38.35 -6.56
CA LEU A 385 -1.61 39.39 -6.22
C LEU A 385 -0.83 40.54 -5.57
N GLY A 386 -0.40 41.49 -6.39
CA GLY A 386 0.27 42.71 -5.96
C GLY A 386 1.79 42.77 -6.11
N GLY A 387 2.38 42.29 -7.21
CA GLY A 387 3.63 42.81 -7.82
C GLY A 387 4.94 42.88 -7.00
N LEU A 388 4.93 42.66 -5.69
CA LEU A 388 6.09 42.73 -4.82
C LEU A 388 6.60 41.31 -4.64
N SER A 389 7.85 41.08 -5.03
CA SER A 389 8.52 39.82 -4.70
C SER A 389 8.57 39.67 -3.17
N PRO A 390 8.59 38.45 -2.61
CA PRO A 390 8.78 38.26 -1.17
C PRO A 390 10.08 38.88 -0.66
N MET A 391 11.12 39.01 -1.50
CA MET A 391 12.30 39.81 -1.19
C MET A 391 12.02 41.31 -1.17
N ALA A 392 11.19 41.84 -2.08
CA ALA A 392 10.77 43.24 -2.06
C ALA A 392 9.85 43.54 -0.86
N LEU A 393 9.01 42.59 -0.45
CA LEU A 393 8.19 42.72 0.77
C LEU A 393 9.08 42.65 2.02
N ALA A 394 10.03 41.71 2.08
CA ALA A 394 10.99 41.63 3.18
C ALA A 394 11.90 42.88 3.24
N ALA A 395 12.34 43.41 2.10
CA ALA A 395 13.09 44.66 2.01
C ALA A 395 12.23 45.87 2.40
N ALA A 396 10.96 45.92 1.97
CA ALA A 396 10.02 46.96 2.36
C ALA A 396 9.73 46.92 3.87
N MET A 397 9.54 45.73 4.44
CA MET A 397 9.38 45.54 5.88
C MET A 397 10.65 45.86 6.66
N ALA A 398 11.84 45.58 6.11
CA ALA A 398 13.12 45.97 6.70
C ALA A 398 13.37 47.49 6.61
N SER A 399 12.75 48.17 5.63
CA SER A 399 12.79 49.64 5.50
C SER A 399 11.73 50.36 6.33
N MET A 400 10.77 49.65 6.93
CA MET A 400 9.82 50.27 7.85
C MET A 400 10.56 50.64 9.15
N PRO A 401 10.37 51.88 9.66
CA PRO A 401 10.95 52.26 10.93
C PRO A 401 10.44 51.32 12.03
N PRO A 402 11.28 50.95 13.01
CA PRO A 402 10.86 50.10 14.11
C PRO A 402 9.63 50.72 14.79
N PRO A 403 8.63 49.90 15.20
CA PRO A 403 7.44 50.40 15.86
C PRO A 403 7.88 51.23 17.07
N VAL A 404 7.42 52.49 17.12
CA VAL A 404 7.69 53.40 18.22
C VAL A 404 7.24 52.70 19.50
N PRO A 405 8.10 52.56 20.53
CA PRO A 405 7.71 51.93 21.77
C PRO A 405 6.53 52.69 22.37
N LEU A 406 5.42 51.97 22.59
CA LEU A 406 4.28 52.50 23.31
C LEU A 406 4.77 53.00 24.68
N PRO A 407 4.37 54.22 25.11
CA PRO A 407 4.81 54.75 26.39
C PRO A 407 4.36 53.84 27.51
N ALA A 408 5.33 53.29 28.24
CA ALA A 408 5.14 52.52 29.46
C ALA A 408 4.58 53.45 30.55
N GLY A 409 3.27 53.65 30.59
CA GLY A 409 2.66 54.57 31.55
C GLY A 409 1.13 54.69 31.52
N ALA A 410 0.39 53.88 30.76
CA ALA A 410 -1.07 53.87 30.85
C ALA A 410 -1.52 52.87 31.91
N ALA A 411 -1.65 53.34 33.16
CA ALA A 411 -2.26 52.59 34.24
C ALA A 411 -3.74 52.27 33.95
N PRO A 412 -4.25 51.08 34.31
CA PRO A 412 -5.67 50.76 34.21
C PRO A 412 -6.40 51.40 35.39
N GLY A 413 -6.85 52.63 35.22
CA GLY A 413 -7.59 53.36 36.25
C GLY A 413 -8.61 54.29 35.61
N LEU A 414 -9.74 53.75 35.18
CA LEU A 414 -10.93 54.56 34.90
C LEU A 414 -11.98 54.30 35.99
N PRO A 415 -12.53 55.36 36.61
CA PRO A 415 -13.58 55.24 37.62
C PRO A 415 -14.91 54.88 36.97
N MET A 416 -15.63 53.95 37.60
CA MET A 416 -17.05 53.72 37.33
C MET A 416 -17.86 54.93 37.83
N GLY A 417 -18.37 55.72 36.89
CA GLY A 417 -19.41 56.73 37.13
C GLY A 417 -20.75 56.24 36.58
N PRO A 418 -21.87 56.46 37.28
CA PRO A 418 -23.18 55.98 36.86
C PRO A 418 -23.85 56.97 35.90
N GLY A 419 -24.54 56.44 34.90
CA GLY A 419 -25.54 57.18 34.13
C GLY A 419 -25.04 57.73 32.80
N LEU A 420 -25.10 56.90 31.76
CA LEU A 420 -25.34 57.37 30.40
C LEU A 420 -26.27 56.38 29.69
N VAL A 421 -27.40 56.92 29.27
CA VAL A 421 -28.53 56.27 28.63
C VAL A 421 -28.07 55.60 27.34
N LEU A 422 -28.38 54.30 27.20
CA LEU A 422 -28.27 53.57 25.93
C LEU A 422 -29.24 54.17 24.92
N GLY A 423 -28.71 55.02 24.04
CA GLY A 423 -29.36 55.38 22.78
C GLY A 423 -29.34 54.17 21.85
N ALA A 424 -30.54 53.73 21.44
CA ALA A 424 -30.76 52.67 20.48
C ALA A 424 -30.09 52.99 19.14
N LEU A 425 -29.05 52.21 18.79
CA LEU A 425 -28.62 52.05 17.41
C LEU A 425 -29.50 50.98 16.77
N SER A 426 -30.49 51.43 16.01
CA SER A 426 -31.32 50.64 15.13
C SER A 426 -30.46 49.95 14.08
N LEU A 427 -30.44 48.62 14.15
CA LEU A 427 -30.02 47.75 13.06
C LEU A 427 -30.98 47.95 11.89
N THR A 428 -30.50 48.56 10.80
CA THR A 428 -31.20 48.56 9.52
C THR A 428 -31.26 47.14 8.96
N PRO A 429 -32.44 46.62 8.57
CA PRO A 429 -32.54 45.30 7.97
C PRO A 429 -31.98 45.30 6.54
N PHE A 430 -31.28 44.22 6.21
CA PHE A 430 -30.86 43.85 4.85
C PHE A 430 -32.05 43.92 3.86
N PRO A 431 -31.87 44.44 2.64
CA PRO A 431 -32.91 44.39 1.62
C PRO A 431 -33.10 42.95 1.13
N SER A 432 -34.26 42.39 1.43
CA SER A 432 -34.82 41.19 0.83
C SER A 432 -35.01 41.40 -0.68
N GLY A 433 -34.36 40.55 -1.47
CA GLY A 433 -34.55 40.49 -2.92
C GLY A 433 -36.00 40.11 -3.29
N PRO A 434 -36.46 40.49 -4.49
CA PRO A 434 -37.85 40.37 -4.87
C PRO A 434 -38.30 38.91 -5.03
N SER A 435 -39.32 38.58 -4.23
CA SER A 435 -40.20 37.44 -4.42
C SER A 435 -41.09 37.68 -5.64
N LEU A 436 -40.92 36.86 -6.68
CA LEU A 436 -41.87 36.76 -7.79
C LEU A 436 -42.71 35.50 -7.59
N ALA A 437 -43.98 35.72 -7.28
CA ALA A 437 -45.02 34.72 -7.29
C ALA A 437 -45.63 34.56 -8.70
N ARG A 438 -46.00 33.31 -9.01
CA ARG A 438 -47.08 32.85 -9.93
C ARG A 438 -47.13 33.40 -11.36
N GLY A 439 -46.77 32.51 -12.29
CA GLY A 439 -47.45 32.26 -13.57
C GLY A 439 -47.14 30.79 -13.93
N GLY A 440 -48.10 29.89 -14.12
CA GLY A 440 -49.09 29.93 -15.19
C GLY A 440 -48.61 28.99 -16.29
N ALA A 441 -49.20 27.80 -16.36
CA ALA A 441 -48.86 26.74 -17.31
C ALA A 441 -48.91 27.21 -18.78
N THR A 442 -47.90 26.84 -19.57
CA THR A 442 -48.06 26.47 -20.98
C THR A 442 -47.00 25.44 -21.35
N THR A 443 -47.45 24.27 -21.77
CA THR A 443 -46.67 23.22 -22.43
C THR A 443 -46.23 23.71 -23.80
N SER A 444 -44.93 23.88 -24.00
CA SER A 444 -44.32 24.08 -25.32
C SER A 444 -43.18 23.10 -25.51
N THR A 445 -43.48 22.07 -26.29
CA THR A 445 -42.62 21.01 -26.78
C THR A 445 -41.63 21.57 -27.79
N ALA A 446 -40.32 21.44 -27.54
CA ALA A 446 -39.26 21.58 -28.54
C ALA A 446 -38.08 20.65 -28.17
N PRO A 447 -37.38 20.06 -29.17
CA PRO A 447 -36.88 18.70 -29.05
C PRO A 447 -35.51 18.59 -28.39
N LEU A 448 -35.36 17.49 -27.65
CA LEU A 448 -34.09 16.95 -27.18
C LEU A 448 -33.15 16.69 -28.37
N ALA A 449 -31.95 17.24 -28.27
CA ALA A 449 -30.82 16.91 -29.14
C ALA A 449 -30.50 15.41 -28.99
N ALA A 450 -30.55 14.72 -30.12
CA ALA A 450 -30.35 13.28 -30.23
C ALA A 450 -28.91 12.88 -29.88
N SER A 451 -28.79 11.81 -29.09
CA SER A 451 -27.56 11.04 -28.91
C SER A 451 -27.04 10.52 -30.27
N PRO A 452 -25.71 10.44 -30.48
CA PRO A 452 -25.16 9.92 -31.72
C PRO A 452 -25.48 8.43 -31.87
N VAL A 453 -26.27 8.09 -32.90
CA VAL A 453 -26.54 6.71 -33.33
C VAL A 453 -25.33 6.20 -34.10
N VAL A 454 -24.58 5.25 -33.53
CA VAL A 454 -23.52 4.52 -34.23
C VAL A 454 -24.16 3.53 -35.18
N LYS A 455 -24.07 3.78 -36.49
CA LYS A 455 -24.52 2.84 -37.53
C LYS A 455 -23.37 1.89 -37.87
N VAL A 456 -23.60 0.58 -37.68
CA VAL A 456 -22.67 -0.46 -38.16
C VAL A 456 -22.91 -0.65 -39.66
N LEU A 457 -21.89 -0.38 -40.45
CA LEU A 457 -21.89 -0.57 -41.90
C LEU A 457 -21.20 -1.89 -42.22
N ASP A 458 -21.73 -2.65 -43.18
CA ASP A 458 -21.02 -3.80 -43.72
C ASP A 458 -19.83 -3.37 -44.61
N ARG A 459 -19.04 -4.34 -45.08
CA ARG A 459 -17.88 -4.09 -45.97
C ARG A 459 -18.23 -3.41 -47.30
N ASN A 460 -19.52 -3.31 -47.64
CA ASN A 460 -20.04 -2.66 -48.84
C ASN A 460 -20.77 -1.34 -48.54
N GLY A 461 -20.69 -0.83 -47.31
CA GLY A 461 -21.27 0.46 -46.92
C GLY A 461 -22.78 0.44 -46.72
N ARG A 462 -23.40 -0.72 -46.49
CA ARG A 462 -24.85 -0.82 -46.18
C ARG A 462 -25.09 -0.84 -44.67
N VAL A 463 -26.10 -0.09 -44.23
CA VAL A 463 -26.52 0.00 -42.82
C VAL A 463 -27.23 -1.30 -42.44
N ILE A 464 -26.72 -1.99 -41.43
CA ILE A 464 -27.33 -3.21 -40.88
C ILE A 464 -28.42 -2.79 -39.89
N ASP A 465 -29.68 -3.12 -40.18
CA ASP A 465 -30.84 -2.85 -39.32
C ASP A 465 -31.11 -4.10 -38.44
N ASP A 466 -30.94 -3.97 -37.13
CA ASP A 466 -30.93 -5.09 -36.15
C ASP A 466 -32.35 -5.55 -35.72
N SER A 467 -33.37 -5.20 -36.50
CA SER A 467 -34.78 -5.41 -36.15
C SER A 467 -35.43 -6.65 -36.79
N SER A 468 -34.67 -7.53 -37.42
CA SER A 468 -35.19 -8.76 -38.05
C SER A 468 -34.32 -9.99 -37.78
N ARG A 469 -34.34 -10.47 -36.53
CA ARG A 469 -33.94 -11.85 -36.20
C ARG A 469 -35.18 -12.76 -36.26
N PRO A 470 -35.31 -13.64 -37.25
CA PRO A 470 -36.29 -14.72 -37.18
C PRO A 470 -35.80 -15.81 -36.21
N GLU A 471 -36.74 -16.33 -35.41
CA GLU A 471 -36.55 -17.53 -34.60
C GLU A 471 -36.12 -18.71 -35.48
N ALA A 472 -35.03 -19.37 -35.09
CA ALA A 472 -34.56 -20.58 -35.76
C ALA A 472 -35.36 -21.81 -35.23
N PRO A 473 -35.90 -22.66 -36.12
CA PRO A 473 -36.61 -23.87 -35.73
C PRO A 473 -35.64 -24.98 -35.31
N ALA A 474 -36.13 -25.84 -34.41
CA ALA A 474 -35.51 -27.09 -34.03
C ALA A 474 -35.50 -28.08 -35.22
N GLY A 475 -34.36 -28.73 -35.47
CA GLY A 475 -34.31 -29.92 -36.32
C GLY A 475 -32.96 -30.22 -36.96
N GLU A 476 -32.56 -31.48 -36.81
CA GLU A 476 -31.68 -32.26 -37.69
C GLU A 476 -30.15 -32.19 -37.50
N ARG A 477 -29.65 -33.32 -36.97
CA ARG A 477 -28.26 -33.75 -37.01
C ARG A 477 -27.87 -34.15 -38.45
N PRO A 478 -26.74 -33.70 -38.97
CA PRO A 478 -26.03 -34.40 -40.02
C PRO A 478 -24.94 -35.29 -39.42
N GLN A 479 -25.05 -36.57 -39.75
CA GLN A 479 -24.04 -37.60 -39.62
C GLN A 479 -22.94 -37.32 -40.67
N ALA A 480 -21.70 -37.11 -40.24
CA ALA A 480 -20.55 -36.92 -41.13
C ALA A 480 -19.34 -37.70 -40.60
N ASP A 481 -19.10 -38.82 -41.27
CA ASP A 481 -17.84 -39.42 -41.71
C ASP A 481 -16.54 -39.12 -40.94
N ALA A 482 -15.97 -40.21 -40.44
CA ALA A 482 -14.62 -40.32 -39.92
C ALA A 482 -13.57 -40.35 -41.04
N PRO A 483 -12.37 -39.78 -40.81
CA PRO A 483 -11.18 -40.16 -41.54
C PRO A 483 -10.18 -40.95 -40.67
N ASP A 484 -9.84 -42.12 -41.21
CA ASP A 484 -8.59 -42.89 -41.14
C ASP A 484 -7.57 -42.62 -40.02
N ARG A 485 -7.40 -43.64 -39.17
CA ARG A 485 -6.21 -43.89 -38.35
C ARG A 485 -5.06 -44.43 -39.22
N PRO A 486 -3.84 -43.85 -39.15
CA PRO A 486 -2.65 -44.57 -39.56
C PRO A 486 -2.11 -45.43 -38.40
N THR A 487 -1.96 -46.72 -38.72
CA THR A 487 -1.23 -47.74 -37.97
C THR A 487 0.26 -47.41 -37.83
N ARG A 488 0.82 -47.60 -36.63
CA ARG A 488 2.26 -47.70 -36.38
C ARG A 488 2.56 -48.79 -35.33
N PRO A 489 3.76 -49.36 -35.31
CA PRO A 489 3.95 -50.81 -35.29
C PRO A 489 4.37 -51.32 -33.91
N GLN A 490 4.11 -52.61 -33.71
CA GLN A 490 4.56 -53.41 -32.59
C GLN A 490 6.09 -53.51 -32.54
N ALA A 491 6.66 -53.28 -31.37
CA ALA A 491 7.98 -53.79 -30.94
C ALA A 491 7.75 -54.40 -29.55
N LYS A 492 7.67 -55.74 -29.48
CA LYS A 492 8.73 -56.65 -29.01
C LYS A 492 9.11 -56.45 -27.54
N ASP A 493 8.50 -57.27 -26.69
CA ASP A 493 9.00 -57.69 -25.38
C ASP A 493 10.44 -58.24 -25.49
N PRO A 494 11.21 -58.16 -24.40
CA PRO A 494 11.45 -59.40 -23.67
C PRO A 494 11.37 -59.28 -22.14
N ALA A 495 10.63 -60.23 -21.57
CA ALA A 495 10.98 -61.12 -20.45
C ALA A 495 11.49 -60.56 -19.09
N LEU A 496 10.60 -60.73 -18.10
CA LEU A 496 10.77 -61.44 -16.81
C LEU A 496 11.91 -61.11 -15.81
N ASN A 497 11.47 -60.50 -14.69
CA ASN A 497 11.49 -61.04 -13.29
C ASN A 497 12.82 -61.05 -12.48
N PRO A 498 12.78 -61.27 -11.14
CA PRO A 498 12.30 -60.41 -10.05
C PRO A 498 13.38 -60.12 -8.96
N ASP A 499 13.15 -59.13 -8.07
CA ASP A 499 13.32 -59.30 -6.61
C ASP A 499 12.94 -58.02 -5.82
N PRO A 500 12.10 -58.12 -4.76
CA PRO A 500 11.88 -57.03 -3.83
C PRO A 500 12.88 -57.12 -2.66
N GLN A 501 13.80 -56.15 -2.58
CA GLN A 501 14.65 -56.01 -1.40
C GLN A 501 13.84 -55.47 -0.21
N ARG A 502 13.65 -56.39 0.72
CA ARG A 502 13.45 -56.24 2.16
C ARG A 502 14.32 -55.11 2.72
N ILE A 503 13.72 -54.00 3.18
CA ILE A 503 14.40 -53.03 4.05
C ILE A 503 14.04 -53.40 5.49
N GLU A 504 15.08 -53.83 6.20
CA GLU A 504 15.07 -54.12 7.62
C GLU A 504 14.88 -52.85 8.44
N ALA A 505 14.06 -52.97 9.49
CA ALA A 505 13.91 -51.97 10.53
C ALA A 505 15.21 -51.86 11.33
N SER A 506 15.82 -50.68 11.31
CA SER A 506 16.88 -50.28 12.24
C SER A 506 16.23 -49.59 13.44
N SER A 507 16.10 -50.32 14.54
CA SER A 507 15.92 -49.75 15.88
C SER A 507 17.26 -49.22 16.36
N ASP A 508 17.38 -47.91 16.57
CA ASP A 508 18.21 -47.30 17.61
C ASP A 508 18.08 -45.77 17.51
N GLY A 509 17.60 -45.14 18.58
CA GLY A 509 17.51 -43.68 18.66
C GLY A 509 16.38 -43.20 19.55
N GLY A 510 16.61 -43.22 20.87
CA GLY A 510 15.70 -42.66 21.86
C GLY A 510 15.47 -41.17 21.64
N GLY A 511 14.20 -40.79 21.58
CA GLY A 511 13.72 -39.42 21.65
C GLY A 511 12.30 -39.46 22.20
N GLY A 512 12.17 -39.22 23.51
CA GLY A 512 10.88 -39.20 24.19
C GLY A 512 9.97 -38.12 23.62
N ILE A 513 8.79 -38.53 23.17
CA ILE A 513 7.68 -37.64 22.83
C ILE A 513 6.63 -37.86 23.91
N ASP A 514 6.43 -36.85 24.76
CA ASP A 514 5.28 -36.80 25.67
C ASP A 514 4.02 -36.56 24.86
N VAL A 515 3.20 -37.61 24.69
CA VAL A 515 1.86 -37.53 24.12
C VAL A 515 0.86 -37.53 25.27
N TRP A 516 0.26 -36.38 25.53
CA TRP A 516 -0.88 -36.26 26.45
C TRP A 516 -2.17 -36.68 25.72
N PHE A 517 -2.73 -37.82 26.10
CA PHE A 517 -4.10 -38.20 25.76
C PHE A 517 -5.07 -37.56 26.74
N TRP A 518 -6.02 -36.77 26.23
CA TRP A 518 -7.20 -36.36 26.97
C TRP A 518 -8.35 -37.28 26.56
N ILE A 519 -8.76 -38.17 27.47
CA ILE A 519 -9.95 -39.00 27.34
C ILE A 519 -11.09 -38.25 28.04
N SER A 520 -12.05 -37.73 27.28
CA SER A 520 -13.35 -37.37 27.84
C SER A 520 -14.19 -38.64 27.98
N ALA A 521 -14.58 -38.95 29.21
CA ALA A 521 -15.54 -40.00 29.51
C ALA A 521 -16.97 -39.56 29.13
N ALA A 522 -17.77 -40.59 28.81
CA ALA A 522 -19.11 -40.57 28.22
C ALA A 522 -20.19 -39.79 28.99
#